data_AF-A0A1S6IS92-F1
#
_entry.id   AF-A0A1S6IS92-F1
#
_cell.length_a   1.000
_cell.length_b   1.000
_cell.length_c   1.000
_cell.angle_alpha   90.00
_cell.angle_beta   90.00
_cell.angle_gamma   90.00
#
_symmetry.space_group_name_H-M   'P 1'
#
loop_
_entity.id
_entity.type
_entity.pdbx_description
1 polymer ?
#
loop_
_entity_poly.entity_id
_entity_poly.type
_entity_poly.pdbx_seq_one_letter_code
_entity_poly.pdbx_strand_id
1 'polypeptide(L)'
;MGTISIRELAKELGISKQATHKRMEQLLPEFQPEMVNSVYELTLTIADAIRVSKKQATTVNQPHVYEVEALNRQISDLKEDKKQLYRQLDQYQKLLDQQQQLTLQANQQIRRLQLSQ
;
A
#
# COMPACT_ATOMS: atom_id res chain seq x y z
N MET A 1 17.81 18.86 -18.56
CA MET A 1 16.98 17.65 -18.37
C MET A 1 17.91 16.59 -17.79
N GLY A 2 17.73 16.19 -16.53
CA GLY A 2 18.60 15.16 -15.94
C GLY A 2 18.28 13.80 -16.55
N THR A 3 19.25 13.19 -17.21
CA THR A 3 19.18 11.80 -17.66
C THR A 3 19.94 10.93 -16.67
N ILE A 4 19.42 9.74 -16.40
CA ILE A 4 20.10 8.74 -15.59
C ILE A 4 20.38 7.51 -16.43
N SER A 5 21.50 6.85 -16.18
CA SER A 5 21.82 5.60 -16.86
C SER A 5 21.05 4.43 -16.25
N ILE A 6 20.82 3.38 -17.05
CA ILE A 6 20.29 2.09 -16.55
C ILE A 6 21.11 1.56 -15.37
N ARG A 7 22.43 1.80 -15.37
CA ARG A 7 23.34 1.35 -14.31
C ARG A 7 23.05 2.06 -12.98
N GLU A 8 22.82 3.36 -13.02
CA GLU A 8 22.50 4.14 -11.83
C GLU A 8 21.10 3.79 -11.30
N LEU A 9 20.13 3.66 -12.20
CA LEU A 9 18.78 3.23 -11.81
C LEU A 9 18.76 1.82 -11.22
N ALA A 10 19.53 0.88 -11.78
CA ALA A 10 19.67 -0.47 -11.24
C ALA A 10 20.29 -0.46 -9.83
N LYS A 11 21.31 0.38 -9.60
CA LYS A 11 21.95 0.56 -8.29
C LYS A 11 21.00 1.18 -7.27
N GLU A 12 20.24 2.20 -7.67
CA GLU A 12 19.22 2.85 -6.83
C GLU A 12 18.12 1.85 -6.43
N LEU A 13 17.63 1.07 -7.39
CA LEU A 13 16.55 0.11 -7.18
C LEU A 13 17.00 -1.19 -6.49
N GLY A 14 18.30 -1.41 -6.33
CA GLY A 14 18.86 -2.65 -5.78
C GLY A 14 18.59 -3.90 -6.65
N ILE A 15 18.45 -3.74 -7.97
CA ILE A 15 18.14 -4.82 -8.91
C ILE A 15 19.24 -5.00 -9.96
N SER A 16 19.24 -6.13 -10.67
CA SER A 16 20.19 -6.37 -11.76
C SER A 16 19.90 -5.47 -12.97
N LYS A 17 20.93 -5.13 -13.74
CA LYS A 17 20.78 -4.37 -15.00
C LYS A 17 19.79 -5.04 -15.96
N GLN A 18 19.85 -6.37 -16.06
CA GLN A 18 18.93 -7.16 -16.89
C GLN A 18 17.49 -7.05 -16.41
N ALA A 19 17.24 -7.00 -15.10
CA ALA A 19 15.89 -6.78 -14.57
C ALA A 19 15.36 -5.38 -14.89
N THR A 20 16.23 -4.36 -14.92
CA THR A 20 15.87 -3.02 -15.37
C THR A 20 15.54 -2.99 -16.87
N HIS A 21 16.32 -3.68 -17.71
CA HIS A 21 16.02 -3.83 -19.15
C HIS A 21 14.68 -4.53 -19.39
N LYS A 22 14.42 -5.63 -18.69
CA LYS A 22 13.15 -6.36 -18.82
C LYS A 22 11.95 -5.48 -18.45
N ARG A 23 12.08 -4.64 -17.41
CA ARG A 23 11.03 -3.69 -17.03
C ARG A 23 10.85 -2.57 -18.05
N MET A 24 11.93 -2.12 -18.67
CA MET A 24 11.90 -1.14 -19.76
C MET A 24 11.17 -1.69 -20.99
N GLU A 25 11.41 -2.96 -21.36
CA GLU A 25 10.70 -3.64 -22.46
C GLU A 25 9.20 -3.80 -22.20
N GLN A 26 8.78 -3.82 -20.93
CA GLN A 26 7.38 -3.90 -20.51
C GLN A 26 6.66 -2.54 -20.48
N LEU A 27 7.36 -1.43 -20.71
CA LEU A 27 6.74 -0.10 -20.75
C LEU A 27 5.97 0.12 -22.05
N LEU A 28 5.02 1.06 -22.02
CA LEU A 28 4.33 1.52 -23.23
C LEU A 28 5.34 2.13 -24.22
N PRO A 29 5.08 2.05 -25.54
CA PRO A 29 5.96 2.60 -26.58
C PRO A 29 6.35 4.07 -26.35
N GLU A 30 5.45 4.86 -25.73
CA GLU A 30 5.65 6.28 -25.39
C GLU A 30 6.74 6.51 -24.33
N PHE A 31 7.10 5.50 -23.55
CA PHE A 31 8.13 5.55 -22.51
C PHE A 31 9.38 4.76 -22.88
N GLN A 32 9.56 4.40 -24.15
CA GLN A 32 10.78 3.74 -24.60
C GLN A 32 11.91 4.77 -24.71
N PRO A 33 13.04 4.58 -24.00
CA PRO A 33 14.16 5.49 -24.06
C PRO A 33 14.88 5.41 -25.40
N GLU A 34 15.34 6.56 -25.88
CA GLU A 34 16.16 6.64 -27.08
C GLU A 34 17.59 6.18 -26.76
N MET A 35 18.18 5.38 -27.66
CA MET A 35 19.58 5.00 -27.54
C MET A 35 20.46 6.12 -28.06
N VAL A 36 21.16 6.80 -27.14
CA VAL A 36 22.14 7.81 -27.48
C VAL A 36 23.53 7.21 -27.25
N ASN A 37 24.37 7.16 -28.29
CA ASN A 37 25.74 6.64 -28.19
C ASN A 37 25.86 5.23 -27.58
N SER A 38 24.99 4.31 -28.00
CA SER A 38 24.95 2.91 -27.50
C SER A 38 24.57 2.76 -26.01
N VAL A 39 24.11 3.83 -25.36
CA VAL A 39 23.64 3.82 -23.98
C VAL A 39 22.20 4.31 -23.94
N TYR A 40 21.36 3.65 -23.14
CA TYR A 40 20.01 4.14 -22.87
C TYR A 40 20.06 5.28 -21.87
N GLU A 41 19.70 6.48 -22.33
CA GLU A 41 19.50 7.62 -21.46
C GLU A 41 18.04 7.64 -20.98
N LEU A 42 17.84 7.43 -19.68
CA LEU A 42 16.51 7.44 -19.10
C LEU A 42 16.21 8.86 -18.63
N THR A 43 15.22 9.50 -19.27
CA THR A 43 14.59 10.69 -18.72
C THR A 43 13.93 10.35 -17.39
N LEU A 44 13.85 11.31 -16.46
CA LEU A 44 13.18 11.16 -15.16
C LEU A 44 11.79 10.50 -15.25
N THR A 45 11.01 10.83 -16.28
CA THR A 45 9.68 10.24 -16.52
C THR A 45 9.73 8.73 -16.80
N ILE A 46 10.70 8.28 -17.58
CA ILE A 46 10.92 6.87 -17.91
C ILE A 46 11.45 6.14 -16.66
N ALA A 47 12.37 6.76 -15.93
CA ALA A 47 12.87 6.21 -14.68
C ALA A 47 11.75 6.00 -13.64
N ASP A 48 10.84 6.97 -13.51
CA ASP A 48 9.66 6.86 -12.64
C ASP A 48 8.72 5.76 -13.09
N ALA A 49 8.49 5.61 -14.40
CA ALA A 49 7.71 4.50 -14.94
C ALA A 49 8.34 3.14 -14.57
N ILE A 50 9.67 3.01 -14.66
CA ILE A 50 10.40 1.80 -14.25
C ILE A 50 10.30 1.57 -12.73
N ARG A 51 10.34 2.62 -11.90
CA ARG A 51 10.16 2.53 -10.44
C ARG A 51 8.78 1.94 -10.09
N VAL A 52 7.74 2.39 -10.79
CA VAL A 52 6.34 1.98 -10.56
C VAL A 52 6.04 0.59 -11.13
N SER A 53 6.73 0.17 -12.20
CA SER A 53 6.54 -1.14 -12.87
C SER A 53 6.87 -2.40 -12.03
N LYS A 54 7.17 -2.26 -10.73
CA LYS A 54 7.65 -3.31 -9.80
C LYS A 54 6.75 -4.56 -9.68
N LYS A 55 5.59 -4.63 -10.33
CA LYS A 55 4.58 -5.69 -10.13
C LYS A 55 4.05 -6.39 -11.39
N GLN A 56 4.49 -6.07 -12.61
CA GLN A 56 3.99 -6.81 -13.78
C GLN A 56 4.94 -7.94 -14.15
N ALA A 57 4.82 -9.05 -13.42
CA ALA A 57 5.27 -10.34 -13.94
C ALA A 57 4.36 -10.71 -15.12
N THR A 58 4.87 -10.57 -16.35
CA THR A 58 4.17 -10.98 -17.56
C THR A 58 3.94 -12.49 -17.55
N THR A 59 2.71 -12.93 -17.34
CA THR A 59 2.23 -14.22 -17.88
C THR A 59 1.78 -13.97 -19.31
N VAL A 60 2.54 -14.54 -20.24
CA VAL A 60 2.28 -14.49 -21.68
C VAL A 60 1.09 -15.41 -21.98
N ASN A 61 0.03 -14.82 -22.54
CA ASN A 61 -1.17 -15.41 -23.16
C ASN A 61 -2.28 -15.94 -22.22
N GLN A 62 -3.21 -15.02 -21.89
CA GLN A 62 -4.48 -15.11 -21.13
C GLN A 62 -4.31 -15.42 -19.62
N PRO A 63 -4.99 -14.73 -18.65
CA PRO A 63 -6.35 -14.18 -18.74
C PRO A 63 -6.65 -12.93 -17.83
N HIS A 64 -6.87 -11.76 -18.43
CA HIS A 64 -7.16 -10.51 -17.69
C HIS A 64 -8.36 -10.60 -16.71
N VAL A 65 -9.30 -11.52 -16.95
CA VAL A 65 -10.52 -11.73 -16.14
C VAL A 65 -10.21 -12.33 -14.77
N TYR A 66 -9.29 -13.30 -14.66
CA TYR A 66 -9.03 -13.97 -13.37
C TYR A 66 -8.27 -13.08 -12.39
N GLU A 67 -7.43 -12.17 -12.89
CA GLU A 67 -6.74 -11.19 -12.05
C GLU A 67 -7.72 -10.15 -11.50
N VAL A 68 -8.68 -9.72 -12.33
CA VAL A 68 -9.77 -8.82 -11.89
C VAL A 68 -10.68 -9.51 -10.88
N GLU A 69 -11.03 -10.78 -11.07
CA GLU A 69 -11.80 -11.56 -10.09
C GLU A 69 -11.05 -11.75 -8.78
N ALA A 70 -9.75 -12.04 -8.82
CA ALA A 70 -8.92 -12.17 -7.63
C ALA A 70 -8.83 -10.84 -6.86
N LEU A 71 -8.63 -9.72 -7.57
CA LEU A 71 -8.64 -8.38 -6.99
C LEU A 71 -10.01 -8.04 -6.38
N ASN A 72 -11.11 -8.39 -7.06
CA ASN A 72 -12.46 -8.15 -6.54
C ASN A 72 -12.75 -8.95 -5.27
N ARG A 73 -12.30 -10.22 -5.20
CA ARG A 73 -12.38 -11.01 -3.97
C ARG A 73 -11.59 -10.36 -2.84
N GLN A 74 -10.34 -9.97 -3.10
CA GLN A 74 -9.52 -9.28 -2.11
C GLN A 74 -10.15 -7.97 -1.62
N ILE A 75 -10.76 -7.19 -2.52
CA ILE A 75 -11.50 -5.97 -2.16
C ILE A 75 -12.71 -6.30 -1.28
N SER A 76 -13.43 -7.37 -1.57
CA SER A 76 -14.58 -7.81 -0.77
C SER A 76 -14.15 -8.23 0.64
N ASP A 77 -13.08 -9.03 0.74
CA ASP A 77 -12.54 -9.48 2.02
C ASP A 77 -12.08 -8.28 2.86
N LEU A 78 -11.33 -7.35 2.26
CA LEU A 78 -10.90 -6.11 2.92
C LEU A 78 -12.07 -5.22 3.37
N LYS A 79 -13.17 -5.20 2.60
CA LYS A 79 -14.39 -4.46 2.99
C LYS A 79 -15.06 -5.09 4.21
N GLU A 80 -15.12 -6.42 4.26
CA GLU A 80 -15.68 -7.13 5.41
C GLU A 80 -14.79 -6.97 6.64
N ASP A 81 -13.47 -7.11 6.51
CA ASP A 81 -12.53 -6.86 7.61
C ASP A 81 -12.67 -5.44 8.17
N LYS A 82 -12.77 -4.43 7.29
CA LYS A 82 -13.02 -3.04 7.69
C LYS A 82 -14.32 -2.91 8.48
N LYS A 83 -15.39 -3.59 8.07
CA LYS A 83 -16.68 -3.58 8.77
C LYS A 83 -16.59 -4.25 10.15
N GLN A 84 -15.86 -5.36 10.25
CA GLN A 84 -15.62 -6.05 11.53
C GLN A 84 -14.80 -5.18 12.48
N LEU A 85 -13.77 -4.50 11.99
CA LEU A 85 -12.97 -3.56 12.77
C LEU A 85 -13.81 -2.41 13.34
N TYR A 86 -14.70 -1.82 12.53
CA TYR A 86 -15.61 -0.78 13.05
C TYR A 86 -16.58 -1.30 14.12
N ARG A 87 -17.05 -2.54 13.99
CA ARG A 87 -17.89 -3.16 15.04
C ARG A 87 -17.12 -3.36 16.34
N GLN A 88 -15.88 -3.82 16.26
CA GLN A 88 -15.02 -3.95 17.45
C GLN A 88 -14.77 -2.59 18.10
N LEU A 89 -14.52 -1.56 17.31
CA LEU A 89 -14.33 -0.21 17.81
C LEU A 89 -15.57 0.31 18.57
N ASP A 90 -16.77 0.07 18.02
CA ASP A 90 -18.04 0.40 18.69
C ASP A 90 -18.22 -0.36 20.02
N GLN A 91 -17.85 -1.64 20.06
CA GLN A 91 -17.89 -2.43 21.29
C GLN A 91 -16.92 -1.90 22.36
N TYR A 92 -15.70 -1.55 21.97
CA TYR A 92 -14.74 -0.95 22.89
C TYR A 92 -15.20 0.41 23.41
N GLN A 93 -15.82 1.24 22.56
CA GLN A 93 -16.39 2.52 23.00
C GLN A 93 -17.48 2.30 24.05
N LYS A 94 -18.41 1.37 23.82
CA LYS A 94 -19.47 1.05 24.78
C LYS A 94 -18.91 0.55 26.12
N LEU A 95 -17.88 -0.30 26.08
CA LEU A 95 -17.24 -0.81 27.28
C LEU A 95 -16.55 0.32 28.07
N LEU A 96 -15.87 1.22 27.36
CA LEU A 96 -15.23 2.39 27.97
C LEU A 96 -16.27 3.30 28.64
N ASP A 97 -17.38 3.58 27.96
CA ASP A 97 -18.47 4.41 28.50
C ASP A 97 -19.06 3.77 29.77
N GLN A 98 -19.29 2.45 29.77
CA GLN A 98 -19.75 1.72 30.95
C GLN A 98 -18.75 1.82 32.11
N GLN A 99 -17.46 1.67 31.84
CA GLN A 99 -16.43 1.77 32.87
C GLN A 99 -16.36 3.19 33.45
N GLN A 100 -16.51 4.23 32.63
CA GLN A 100 -16.58 5.62 33.09
C GLN A 100 -17.78 5.85 34.00
N GLN A 101 -18.96 5.36 33.63
CA GLN A 101 -20.17 5.47 34.45
C GLN A 101 -20.01 4.79 35.81
N LEU A 102 -19.52 3.54 35.82
CA LEU A 102 -19.27 2.79 37.05
C LEU A 102 -18.25 3.50 37.95
N THR A 103 -17.19 4.05 37.37
CA THR A 103 -16.16 4.81 38.12
C THR A 103 -16.76 6.05 38.76
N LEU A 104 -17.60 6.80 38.03
CA LEU A 104 -18.28 7.97 38.58
C LEU A 104 -19.22 7.59 39.73
N GLN A 105 -19.99 6.51 39.58
CA GLN A 105 -20.89 6.00 40.63
C GLN A 105 -20.12 5.56 41.87
N ALA A 106 -19.05 4.79 41.71
CA ALA A 106 -18.20 4.35 42.82
C ALA A 106 -17.61 5.54 43.58
N ASN A 107 -17.09 6.54 42.86
CA ASN A 107 -16.56 7.77 43.47
C ASN A 107 -17.63 8.58 44.20
N GLN A 108 -18.87 8.60 43.71
CA GLN A 108 -19.98 9.22 44.44
C GLN A 108 -20.33 8.47 45.73
N GLN A 109 -20.36 7.15 45.70
CA GLN A 109 -20.61 6.32 46.88
C GLN A 109 -19.53 6.50 47.95
N ILE A 110 -18.25 6.49 47.55
CA ILE A 110 -17.12 6.72 48.44
C ILE A 110 -17.27 8.08 49.15
N ARG A 111 -17.57 9.14 48.40
CA ARG A 111 -17.79 10.48 48.97
C ARG A 111 -18.93 10.50 49.99
N ARG A 112 -20.05 9.83 49.70
CA ARG A 112 -21.18 9.75 50.65
C ARG A 112 -20.78 9.04 51.93
N LEU A 113 -20.07 7.92 51.83
CA LEU A 113 -19.59 7.15 52.98
C LEU A 113 -18.61 7.96 53.84
N GLN A 114 -17.70 8.71 53.20
CA GLN A 114 -16.76 9.61 53.89
C GLN A 114 -17.45 10.76 54.62
N LEU A 115 -18.56 11.28 54.09
CA LEU A 115 -19.34 12.35 54.73
C LEU A 115 -20.26 11.85 55.85
N SER A 116 -20.51 10.54 55.92
CA SER A 116 -21.35 9.90 56.96
C SER A 116 -20.57 9.38 58.17
N GLN A 117 -19.23 9.51 58.15
CA GLN A 117 -18.34 9.23 59.28
C GLN A 117 -17.97 10.53 59.99
#